data_AF-A0A4Q4ZMI6-F1
#
_entry.id   AF-A0A4Q4ZMI6-F1
#
_cell.length_a   1.000
_cell.length_b   1.000
_cell.length_c   1.000
_cell.angle_alpha   90.00
_cell.angle_beta   90.00
_cell.angle_gamma   90.00
#
_symmetry.space_group_name_H-M   'P 1'
#
loop_
_entity.id
_entity.type
_entity.pdbx_description
1 polymer ?
#
loop_
_entity_poly.entity_id
_entity_poly.type
_entity_poly.pdbx_seq_one_letter_code
_entity_poly.pdbx_strand_id
1 'polypeptide(L)'
;MEVIAALMAWSMSAACCNVPASSWLGAICHRGAKAEELSERLSSKAQVYFPGSDGFAPATARWSALSTPEVNVVIVPGVENDVAATLSSVDIAEDGTMAKIGGGTLSKALTDALWAQANRHASPVF
;
A
#
# COMPACT_ATOMS: atom_id res chain seq x y z
N MET A 1 13.12 -27.42 38.04
CA MET A 1 13.42 -26.23 37.22
C MET A 1 13.29 -26.69 35.77
N GLU A 2 12.68 -25.88 34.90
CA GLU A 2 12.49 -26.10 33.44
C GLU A 2 11.22 -26.80 32.94
N VAL A 3 10.06 -26.13 33.02
CA VAL A 3 8.95 -26.35 32.04
C VAL A 3 8.25 -25.03 31.62
N ILE A 4 8.66 -23.86 32.12
CA ILE A 4 7.81 -22.64 32.02
C ILE A 4 8.25 -21.66 30.91
N ALA A 5 9.30 -21.93 30.14
CA ALA A 5 9.80 -20.96 29.15
C ALA A 5 9.05 -20.95 27.80
N ALA A 6 8.24 -21.97 27.48
CA ALA A 6 7.71 -22.14 26.11
C ALA A 6 6.36 -21.45 25.82
N LEU A 7 5.66 -20.92 26.83
CA LEU A 7 4.31 -20.36 26.65
C LEU A 7 4.25 -18.83 26.55
N MET A 8 5.38 -18.12 26.60
CA MET A 8 5.40 -16.65 26.60
C MET A 8 5.90 -16.01 25.29
N ALA A 9 6.17 -16.80 24.24
CA ALA A 9 6.60 -16.24 22.96
C ALA A 9 5.44 -15.72 22.08
N TRP A 10 4.19 -15.97 22.46
CA TRP A 10 3.00 -15.57 21.69
C TRP A 10 2.16 -14.56 22.47
N SER A 11 2.79 -13.49 22.92
CA SER A 11 2.09 -12.29 23.32
C SER A 11 3.07 -11.13 23.34
N MET A 12 3.25 -10.50 22.18
CA MET A 12 3.56 -9.07 21.98
C MET A 12 3.90 -8.85 20.50
N SER A 13 2.88 -8.71 19.68
CA SER A 13 3.02 -7.99 18.40
C SER A 13 1.75 -7.20 18.14
N ALA A 14 1.48 -6.24 19.02
CA ALA A 14 0.41 -5.26 18.86
C ALA A 14 0.87 -3.84 19.23
N ALA A 15 2.18 -3.60 19.19
CA ALA A 15 2.75 -2.27 19.36
C ALA A 15 3.78 -2.00 18.25
N CYS A 16 3.38 -2.14 16.99
CA CYS A 16 4.22 -1.78 15.85
C CYS A 16 4.30 -0.27 15.58
N CYS A 17 3.72 0.59 16.43
CA CYS A 17 3.61 2.02 16.13
C CYS A 17 3.93 2.92 17.32
N ASN A 18 5.15 2.85 17.87
CA ASN A 18 5.75 4.04 18.48
C ASN A 18 7.30 3.95 18.62
N VAL A 19 8.00 3.61 17.54
CA VAL A 19 9.48 3.65 17.55
C VAL A 19 9.92 4.97 16.91
N PRO A 20 10.74 5.79 17.59
CA PRO A 20 11.20 7.07 17.07
C PRO A 20 11.98 6.90 15.77
N ALA A 21 11.79 7.87 14.86
CA ALA A 21 12.25 7.88 13.47
C ALA A 21 13.77 7.77 13.24
N SER A 22 14.58 7.58 14.29
CA SER A 22 16.03 7.43 14.21
C SER A 22 16.53 5.98 14.24
N SER A 23 15.64 4.98 14.36
CA SER A 23 16.03 3.56 14.37
C SER A 23 15.91 2.93 12.98
N TRP A 24 16.96 2.24 12.52
CA TRP A 24 17.02 1.43 11.29
C TRP A 24 15.84 0.44 11.18
N LEU A 25 15.28 -0.02 12.30
CA LEU A 25 14.11 -0.92 12.32
C LEU A 25 12.80 -0.25 11.85
N GLY A 26 12.73 1.08 11.76
CA GLY A 26 11.59 1.80 11.19
C GLY A 26 11.43 1.62 9.67
N ALA A 27 12.46 1.14 8.98
CA ALA A 27 12.44 0.95 7.53
C ALA A 27 11.55 -0.23 7.08
N ILE A 28 11.18 -1.14 7.98
CA ILE A 28 10.37 -2.33 7.64
C ILE A 28 8.87 -1.98 7.63
N CYS A 29 8.43 -1.03 8.46
CA CYS A 29 7.00 -0.73 8.63
C CYS A 29 6.46 0.34 7.66
N HIS A 30 7.30 1.08 6.95
CA HIS A 30 6.83 2.14 6.03
C HIS A 30 6.20 1.61 4.73
N ARG A 31 6.37 0.31 4.43
CA ARG A 31 5.87 -0.31 3.19
C ARG A 31 4.43 -0.83 3.29
N GLY A 32 3.90 -1.00 4.51
CA GLY A 32 2.58 -1.58 4.76
C GLY A 32 1.41 -0.63 4.51
N ALA A 33 1.58 0.66 4.81
CA ALA A 33 0.47 1.62 4.83
C ALA A 33 -0.30 1.75 3.49
N LYS A 34 0.40 1.60 2.36
CA LYS A 34 -0.19 1.73 1.01
C LYS A 34 -0.89 0.47 0.52
N ALA A 35 -0.38 -0.71 0.91
CA ALA A 35 -0.98 -1.98 0.54
C ALA A 35 -2.21 -2.30 1.40
N GLU A 36 -2.18 -1.90 2.67
CA GLU A 36 -3.32 -2.03 3.59
C GLU A 36 -4.48 -1.13 3.16
N GLU A 37 -4.24 0.15 2.85
CA GLU A 37 -5.27 1.07 2.31
C GLU A 37 -5.89 0.53 1.00
N LEU A 38 -5.07 -0.06 0.13
CA LEU A 38 -5.57 -0.67 -1.10
C LEU A 38 -6.43 -1.90 -0.79
N SER A 39 -6.03 -2.73 0.17
CA SER A 39 -6.77 -3.93 0.55
C SER A 39 -8.14 -3.64 1.17
N GLU A 40 -8.27 -2.54 1.92
CA GLU A 40 -9.55 -2.09 2.50
C GLU A 40 -10.57 -1.64 1.45
N ARG A 41 -10.08 -1.15 0.30
CA ARG A 41 -10.91 -0.69 -0.82
C ARG A 41 -11.37 -1.82 -1.74
N LEU A 42 -10.75 -2.99 -1.63
CA LEU A 42 -11.06 -4.15 -2.44
C LEU A 42 -12.21 -4.95 -1.83
N SER A 43 -12.97 -5.62 -2.69
CA SER A 43 -13.99 -6.55 -2.24
C SER A 43 -13.36 -7.73 -1.49
N SER A 44 -14.16 -8.39 -0.65
CA SER A 44 -13.74 -9.61 0.07
C SER A 44 -13.38 -10.78 -0.85
N LYS A 45 -13.63 -10.68 -2.15
CA LYS A 45 -13.29 -11.69 -3.16
C LYS A 45 -11.97 -11.40 -3.88
N ALA A 46 -11.41 -10.20 -3.72
CA ALA A 46 -10.14 -9.86 -4.33
C ALA A 46 -8.99 -10.61 -3.66
N GLN A 47 -7.96 -10.93 -4.43
CA GLN A 47 -6.77 -11.61 -3.93
C GLN A 47 -5.53 -10.77 -4.22
N VAL A 48 -4.66 -10.62 -3.22
CA VAL A 48 -3.41 -9.87 -3.34
C VAL A 48 -2.26 -10.84 -3.13
N TYR A 49 -1.37 -10.94 -4.12
CA TYR A 49 -0.19 -11.78 -4.08
C TYR A 49 1.08 -10.92 -3.97
N PHE A 50 1.96 -11.33 -3.08
CA PHE A 50 3.27 -10.72 -2.87
C PHE A 50 4.38 -11.68 -3.34
N PRO A 51 5.56 -11.17 -3.70
CA PRO A 51 6.70 -12.02 -4.06
C PRO A 51 6.96 -13.08 -2.99
N GLY A 52 6.90 -14.36 -3.37
CA GLY A 52 7.07 -15.50 -2.47
C GLY A 52 5.77 -16.19 -2.02
N SER A 53 4.58 -15.67 -2.35
CA SER A 53 3.32 -16.38 -2.12
C SER A 53 2.97 -17.36 -3.25
N ASP A 54 2.20 -18.40 -2.94
CA ASP A 54 1.86 -19.49 -3.86
C ASP A 54 1.15 -19.01 -5.15
N GLY A 55 0.41 -17.89 -5.08
CA GLY A 55 -0.31 -17.31 -6.22
C GLY A 55 0.51 -16.33 -7.07
N PHE A 56 1.68 -15.88 -6.61
CA PHE A 56 2.44 -14.82 -7.29
C PHE A 56 3.10 -15.27 -8.60
N ALA A 57 3.77 -16.43 -8.57
CA ALA A 57 4.44 -16.98 -9.75
C ALA A 57 3.49 -17.27 -10.92
N PRO A 58 2.33 -17.96 -10.72
CA PRO A 58 1.39 -18.16 -11.82
C PRO A 58 0.75 -16.85 -12.29
N ALA A 59 0.48 -15.90 -11.39
CA ALA A 59 -0.15 -14.63 -11.75
C ALA A 59 0.79 -13.66 -12.48
N THR A 60 2.11 -13.81 -12.32
CA THR A 60 3.15 -13.06 -13.06
C THR A 60 3.66 -13.80 -14.29
N ALA A 61 3.14 -15.01 -14.57
CA ALA A 61 3.52 -15.78 -15.74
C ALA A 61 3.21 -14.99 -17.02
N ARG A 62 4.21 -14.82 -17.87
CA ARG A 62 4.13 -13.99 -19.07
C ARG A 62 4.48 -14.80 -20.32
N TRP A 63 3.84 -14.46 -21.43
CA TRP A 63 4.12 -15.06 -22.74
C TRP A 63 5.40 -14.54 -23.41
N SER A 64 5.94 -13.37 -23.00
CA SER A 64 7.08 -12.71 -23.65
C SER A 64 8.41 -12.93 -22.93
N ALA A 65 9.49 -13.09 -23.70
CA ALA A 65 10.87 -13.35 -23.25
C ALA A 65 11.75 -12.08 -23.09
N LEU A 66 11.19 -10.89 -23.21
CA LEU A 66 11.91 -9.63 -22.91
C LEU A 66 12.22 -9.51 -21.41
N SER A 67 13.05 -8.55 -21.01
CA SER A 67 13.46 -8.35 -19.61
C SER A 67 12.28 -8.46 -18.62
N THR A 68 12.50 -9.20 -17.53
CA THR A 68 11.49 -9.44 -16.50
C THR A 68 11.21 -8.13 -15.77
N PRO A 69 9.97 -7.62 -15.78
CA PRO A 69 9.61 -6.44 -15.00
C PRO A 69 9.68 -6.77 -13.51
N GLU A 70 10.12 -5.81 -12.70
CA GLU A 70 10.06 -5.91 -11.25
C GLU A 70 8.61 -5.70 -10.77
N VAL A 71 7.83 -6.78 -10.77
CA VAL A 71 6.48 -6.77 -10.22
C VAL A 71 6.58 -6.88 -8.70
N ASN A 72 6.06 -5.89 -7.98
CA ASN A 72 6.13 -5.86 -6.51
C ASN A 72 4.85 -6.38 -5.83
N VAL A 73 3.72 -6.36 -6.55
CA VAL A 73 2.43 -6.83 -6.06
C VAL A 73 1.58 -7.24 -7.27
N VAL A 74 0.78 -8.30 -7.11
CA VAL A 74 -0.25 -8.67 -8.07
C VAL A 74 -1.59 -8.65 -7.38
N ILE A 75 -2.57 -8.01 -7.99
CA ILE A 75 -3.94 -7.94 -7.47
C ILE A 75 -4.84 -8.61 -8.50
N VAL A 76 -5.57 -9.64 -8.05
CA VAL A 76 -6.59 -10.33 -8.83
C VAL A 76 -7.95 -9.78 -8.36
N PRO A 77 -8.67 -9.04 -9.21
CA PRO A 77 -9.97 -8.49 -8.87
C PRO A 77 -11.02 -9.60 -8.73
N GLY A 78 -11.91 -9.48 -7.75
CA GLY A 78 -13.03 -10.40 -7.53
C GLY A 78 -14.37 -9.90 -8.08
N VAL A 79 -14.53 -8.58 -8.22
CA VAL A 79 -15.68 -7.90 -8.85
C VAL A 79 -15.24 -6.69 -9.68
N GLU A 80 -16.14 -6.11 -10.46
CA GLU A 80 -15.87 -4.99 -11.38
C GLU A 80 -15.29 -3.76 -10.66
N ASN A 81 -15.79 -3.48 -9.45
CA ASN A 81 -15.33 -2.35 -8.66
C ASN A 81 -13.86 -2.48 -8.22
N ASP A 82 -13.34 -3.70 -8.09
CA ASP A 82 -11.95 -3.94 -7.67
C ASP A 82 -10.94 -3.45 -8.72
N VAL A 83 -11.32 -3.49 -9.99
CA VAL A 83 -10.49 -2.99 -11.10
C VAL A 83 -10.31 -1.47 -10.97
N ALA A 84 -11.41 -0.74 -10.75
CA ALA A 84 -11.37 0.70 -10.59
C ALA A 84 -10.60 1.10 -9.32
N ALA A 85 -10.81 0.37 -8.21
CA ALA A 85 -10.09 0.60 -6.96
C ALA A 85 -8.57 0.41 -7.11
N THR A 86 -8.14 -0.63 -7.83
CA THR A 86 -6.72 -0.94 -8.07
C THR A 86 -6.01 0.13 -8.90
N LEU A 87 -6.71 0.75 -9.86
CA LEU A 87 -6.12 1.70 -10.80
C LEU A 87 -6.20 3.16 -10.33
N SER A 88 -7.07 3.46 -9.36
CA SER A 88 -7.31 4.82 -8.87
C SER A 88 -6.39 5.15 -7.69
N SER A 89 -5.31 5.88 -7.98
CA SER A 89 -4.37 6.43 -7.00
C SER A 89 -4.04 7.89 -7.28
N VAL A 90 -3.76 8.67 -6.23
CA VAL A 90 -3.26 10.05 -6.33
C VAL A 90 -2.21 10.23 -5.24
N ASP A 91 -0.95 10.33 -5.66
CA ASP A 91 0.20 10.50 -4.79
C ASP A 91 0.83 11.87 -5.06
N ILE A 92 0.66 12.81 -4.13
CA ILE A 92 1.22 14.16 -4.23
C ILE A 92 2.55 14.19 -3.46
N ALA A 93 3.61 14.68 -4.10
CA ALA A 93 4.91 14.88 -3.47
C ALA A 93 4.79 15.90 -2.32
N GLU A 94 5.61 15.74 -1.28
CA GLU A 94 5.55 16.60 -0.07
C GLU A 94 5.75 18.08 -0.38
N ASP A 95 6.58 18.37 -1.38
CA ASP A 95 6.84 19.72 -1.90
C ASP A 95 5.66 20.33 -2.66
N GLY A 96 4.62 19.54 -2.93
CA GLY A 96 3.43 19.94 -3.69
C GLY A 96 3.68 20.26 -5.16
N THR A 97 4.87 19.99 -5.69
CA THR A 97 5.23 20.35 -7.08
C THR A 97 4.84 19.26 -8.08
N MET A 98 4.73 18.02 -7.61
CA MET A 98 4.45 16.85 -8.45
C MET A 98 3.32 16.01 -7.87
N ALA A 99 2.43 15.53 -8.74
CA ALA A 99 1.45 14.50 -8.41
C ALA A 99 1.58 13.32 -9.38
N LYS A 100 1.59 12.09 -8.85
CA LYS A 100 1.48 10.85 -9.61
C LYS A 100 0.03 10.38 -9.54
N ILE A 101 -0.57 10.15 -10.70
CA ILE A 101 -1.99 9.84 -10.83
C ILE A 101 -2.12 8.47 -11.48
N GLY A 102 -2.87 7.59 -10.84
CA GLY A 102 -3.25 6.29 -11.39
C GLY A 102 -4.25 6.44 -12.55
N GLY A 103 -4.15 5.58 -13.55
CA GLY A 103 -4.96 5.67 -14.77
C GLY A 103 -6.47 5.51 -14.58
N GLY A 104 -6.92 5.02 -13.42
CA GLY A 104 -8.33 4.83 -13.08
C GLY A 104 -8.95 5.98 -12.27
N THR A 105 -8.21 7.05 -11.99
CA THR A 105 -8.68 8.13 -11.10
C THR A 105 -9.72 9.02 -11.79
N LEU A 106 -10.89 9.19 -11.14
CA LEU A 106 -11.93 10.13 -11.59
C LEU A 106 -11.49 11.59 -11.41
N SER A 107 -11.80 12.46 -12.38
CA SER A 107 -11.41 13.88 -12.33
C SER A 107 -11.85 14.60 -11.07
N LYS A 108 -13.04 14.28 -10.54
CA LYS A 108 -13.51 14.87 -9.28
C LYS A 108 -12.64 14.47 -8.09
N ALA A 109 -12.28 13.20 -7.98
CA ALA A 109 -11.43 12.70 -6.89
C ALA A 109 -10.03 13.34 -6.95
N LEU A 110 -9.48 13.51 -8.16
CA LEU A 110 -8.21 14.21 -8.36
C LEU A 110 -8.29 15.68 -7.90
N THR A 111 -9.31 16.41 -8.37
CA THR A 111 -9.48 17.82 -8.01
C THR A 111 -9.70 18.00 -6.51
N ASP A 112 -10.52 17.16 -5.88
CA ASP A 112 -10.77 17.21 -4.43
C ASP A 112 -9.48 16.94 -3.63
N ALA A 113 -8.65 15.98 -4.07
CA ALA A 113 -7.36 15.67 -3.43
C ALA A 113 -6.34 16.82 -3.55
N LEU A 114 -6.26 17.43 -4.74
CA LEU A 114 -5.39 18.59 -4.97
C LEU A 114 -5.86 19.80 -4.15
N TRP A 115 -7.16 20.03 -4.07
CA TRP A 115 -7.73 21.10 -3.27
C TRP A 115 -7.45 20.93 -1.78
N ALA A 116 -7.61 19.71 -1.25
CA ALA A 116 -7.28 19.38 0.13
C ALA A 116 -5.78 19.62 0.42
N GLN A 117 -4.88 19.25 -0.50
CA GLN A 117 -3.45 19.50 -0.35
C GLN A 117 -3.10 20.99 -0.35
N ALA A 118 -3.66 21.76 -1.27
CA ALA A 118 -3.41 23.20 -1.35
C ALA A 118 -3.83 23.91 -0.04
N ASN A 119 -4.97 23.54 0.53
CA ASN A 119 -5.45 24.14 1.79
C ASN A 119 -4.64 23.73 3.01
N ARG A 120 -3.93 22.59 2.99
CA ARG A 120 -3.01 22.20 4.07
C ARG A 120 -1.75 23.07 4.14
N HIS A 121 -1.29 23.57 2.98
CA HIS A 121 -0.09 24.41 2.86
C HIS A 121 -0.39 25.91 2.85
N ALA A 122 -1.65 26.30 2.71
CA ALA A 122 -2.09 27.65 2.97
C ALA A 122 -1.92 27.96 4.46
N SER A 123 -0.81 28.60 4.83
CA SER A 123 -0.65 29.17 6.17
C SER A 123 -1.75 30.21 6.40
N PRO A 124 -2.37 30.29 7.59
CA PRO A 124 -3.35 31.31 7.87
C PRO A 124 -2.67 32.68 7.77
N VAL A 125 -3.08 33.46 6.77
CA VAL A 125 -2.73 34.89 6.70
C VAL A 125 -3.68 35.60 7.66
N PHE A 126 -3.29 35.67 8.93
CA PHE A 126 -3.88 36.57 9.93
C PHE A 126 -2.76 37.38 10.59
#